data_AF-X1DHH4-F1
#
_entry.id   AF-X1DHH4-F1
#
_cell.length_a   1.000
_cell.length_b   1.000
_cell.length_c   1.000
_cell.angle_alpha   90.00
_cell.angle_beta   90.00
_cell.angle_gamma   90.00
#
_symmetry.space_group_name_H-M   'P 1'
#
loop_
_entity.id
_entity.type
_entity.pdbx_description
1 polymer ?
#
loop_
_entity_poly.entity_id
_entity_poly.type
_entity_poly.pdbx_seq_one_letter_code
_entity_poly.pdbx_strand_id
1 'polypeptide(L)'
;MDEITGILSVKIARIGTKSEGPDYYIKPLDEYANRWSEILVRKKTHLWQNDPVLHKHIDKKVLILGEIIETKSTITVDYEFVEVLD
;
A
#
# COMPACT_ATOMS: atom_id res chain seq x y z
N MET A 1 0.43 4.72 -15.90
CA MET A 1 0.98 4.13 -14.66
C MET A 1 1.56 5.27 -13.89
N ASP A 2 1.09 5.41 -12.68
CA ASP A 2 1.53 6.43 -11.75
C ASP A 2 2.55 5.83 -10.78
N GLU A 3 3.38 6.69 -10.21
CA GLU A 3 4.46 6.31 -9.32
C GLU A 3 4.24 6.96 -7.96
N ILE A 4 4.33 6.18 -6.90
CA ILE A 4 4.26 6.68 -5.52
C ILE A 4 5.52 6.25 -4.80
N THR A 5 6.22 7.20 -4.20
CA THR A 5 7.33 6.91 -3.29
C THR A 5 6.90 7.10 -1.84
N GLY A 6 7.34 6.20 -0.97
CA GLY A 6 6.93 6.28 0.42
C GLY A 6 7.44 5.15 1.27
N ILE A 7 7.02 5.13 2.53
CA ILE A 7 7.34 4.06 3.47
C ILE A 7 6.18 3.08 3.50
N LEU A 8 6.45 1.82 3.21
CA LEU A 8 5.43 0.77 3.25
C LEU A 8 5.17 0.34 4.70
N SER A 9 3.90 0.20 5.06
CA SER A 9 3.45 -0.24 6.37
C SER A 9 2.33 -1.27 6.22
N VAL A 10 2.12 -2.07 7.26
CA VAL A 10 1.05 -3.06 7.31
C VAL A 10 0.19 -2.83 8.54
N LYS A 11 -1.13 -2.97 8.40
CA LYS A 11 -2.08 -2.94 9.50
C LYS A 11 -2.94 -4.20 9.43
N ILE A 12 -3.17 -4.87 10.56
CA ILE A 12 -4.13 -5.97 10.61
C ILE A 12 -5.54 -5.37 10.61
N ALA A 13 -6.31 -5.73 9.59
CA ALA A 13 -7.68 -5.31 9.42
C ALA A 13 -8.65 -6.48 9.70
N ARG A 14 -9.91 -6.13 9.96
CA ARG A 14 -11.03 -7.07 10.07
C ARG A 14 -10.86 -8.12 11.18
N ILE A 15 -10.26 -7.70 12.31
CA ILE A 15 -10.00 -8.55 13.48
C ILE A 15 -11.30 -9.23 13.95
N GLY A 16 -11.23 -10.54 14.20
CA GLY A 16 -12.37 -11.35 14.65
C GLY A 16 -13.28 -11.87 13.53
N THR A 17 -12.89 -11.72 12.26
CA THR A 17 -13.65 -12.21 11.11
C THR A 17 -12.85 -13.24 10.29
N LYS A 18 -13.54 -14.02 9.45
CA LYS A 18 -12.88 -14.94 8.49
C LYS A 18 -11.98 -14.24 7.45
N SER A 19 -12.06 -12.91 7.38
CA SER A 19 -11.26 -12.07 6.48
C SER A 19 -10.23 -11.24 7.25
N GLU A 20 -9.99 -11.57 8.52
CA GLU A 20 -8.89 -10.98 9.30
C GLU A 20 -7.57 -11.20 8.56
N GLY A 21 -6.82 -10.12 8.35
CA GLY A 21 -5.55 -10.20 7.67
C GLY A 21 -4.91 -8.84 7.40
N PRO A 22 -3.77 -8.84 6.70
CA PRO A 22 -2.99 -7.63 6.49
C PRO A 22 -3.57 -6.77 5.37
N ASP A 23 -3.83 -5.50 5.68
CA ASP A 23 -3.99 -4.44 4.70
C ASP A 23 -2.68 -3.62 4.66
N TYR A 24 -2.26 -3.24 3.45
CA TYR A 24 -0.98 -2.58 3.20
C TYR A 24 -1.22 -1.10 2.90
N TYR A 25 -0.35 -0.25 3.44
CA TYR A 25 -0.46 1.19 3.27
C TYR A 25 0.91 1.78 2.98
N ILE A 26 0.99 2.69 2.02
CA ILE A 26 2.19 3.49 1.76
C ILE A 26 2.00 4.88 2.36
N LYS A 27 2.94 5.31 3.18
CA LYS A 27 3.04 6.68 3.65
C LYS A 27 3.82 7.48 2.61
N PRO A 28 3.15 8.30 1.77
CA PRO A 28 3.82 9.01 0.69
C PRO A 28 4.87 9.98 1.22
N LEU A 29 5.95 10.12 0.47
CA LEU A 29 7.06 11.07 0.70
C LEU A 29 7.22 12.07 -0.45
N ASP A 30 6.38 11.95 -1.47
CA ASP A 30 6.33 12.75 -2.68
C ASP A 30 5.21 13.80 -2.63
N GLU A 31 4.72 14.23 -3.79
CA GLU A 31 3.63 15.20 -3.89
C GLU A 31 2.34 14.75 -3.19
N TYR A 32 2.11 13.43 -3.08
CA TYR A 32 0.95 12.89 -2.38
C TYR A 32 1.04 13.10 -0.87
N ALA A 33 2.23 13.32 -0.30
CA ALA A 33 2.42 13.59 1.12
C ALA A 33 1.70 14.85 1.62
N ASN A 34 1.48 15.82 0.73
CA ASN A 34 0.74 17.04 1.07
C ASN A 34 -0.78 16.84 1.10
N ARG A 35 -1.28 15.79 0.43
CA ARG A 35 -2.72 15.52 0.26
C ARG A 35 -3.20 14.35 1.10
N TRP A 36 -2.36 13.35 1.28
CA TRP A 36 -2.69 12.06 1.87
C TRP A 36 -1.64 11.65 2.90
N SER A 37 -2.09 11.36 4.11
CA SER A 37 -1.20 10.85 5.18
C SER A 37 -0.80 9.40 4.95
N GLU A 38 -1.68 8.62 4.33
CA GLU A 38 -1.49 7.20 4.01
C GLU A 38 -2.36 6.82 2.81
N ILE A 39 -1.83 5.96 1.95
CA ILE A 39 -2.48 5.49 0.73
C ILE A 39 -2.64 3.97 0.83
N LEU A 40 -3.85 3.47 0.58
CA LEU A 40 -4.11 2.03 0.61
C LEU A 40 -3.46 1.35 -0.61
N VAL A 41 -2.62 0.34 -0.36
CA VAL A 41 -2.03 -0.49 -1.42
C VAL A 41 -2.86 -1.75 -1.55
N ARG A 42 -3.50 -1.93 -2.71
CA ARG A 42 -4.36 -3.07 -2.97
C ARG A 42 -3.51 -4.32 -3.22
N LYS A 43 -3.50 -5.25 -2.26
CA LYS A 43 -2.82 -6.54 -2.43
C LYS A 43 -3.48 -7.42 -3.50
N LYS A 44 -2.68 -8.30 -4.11
CA LYS A 44 -3.16 -9.27 -5.12
C LYS A 44 -3.56 -10.63 -4.52
N THR A 45 -3.30 -10.84 -3.23
CA THR A 45 -3.63 -12.08 -2.50
C THR A 45 -4.98 -11.99 -1.76
N HIS A 46 -5.44 -13.12 -1.23
CA HIS A 46 -6.66 -13.16 -0.41
C HIS A 46 -6.56 -12.26 0.83
N LEU A 47 -7.71 -11.78 1.32
CA LEU A 47 -7.79 -10.83 2.45
C LEU A 47 -7.06 -11.31 3.72
N TRP A 48 -7.06 -12.62 3.99
CA TRP A 48 -6.40 -13.21 5.15
C TRP A 48 -4.92 -13.57 4.93
N GLN A 49 -4.44 -13.49 3.68
CA GLN A 49 -3.09 -13.90 3.32
C GLN A 49 -2.14 -12.70 3.23
N ASN A 50 -0.89 -12.94 3.63
CA ASN A 50 0.21 -12.01 3.40
C ASN A 50 0.50 -11.90 1.89
N ASP A 51 0.78 -10.69 1.43
CA ASP A 51 1.23 -10.49 0.06
C ASP A 51 2.75 -10.72 0.02
N PRO A 52 3.25 -11.75 -0.69
CA PRO A 52 4.67 -12.10 -0.66
C PRO A 52 5.57 -10.99 -1.23
N VAL A 53 5.00 -10.05 -2.02
CA VAL A 53 5.75 -8.93 -2.59
C VAL A 53 5.77 -7.74 -1.63
N LEU A 54 4.62 -7.36 -1.08
CA LEU A 54 4.53 -6.20 -0.19
C LEU A 54 5.10 -6.51 1.20
N HIS A 55 4.85 -7.72 1.71
CA HIS A 55 5.19 -8.08 3.09
C HIS A 55 6.71 -8.11 3.34
N LYS A 56 7.52 -8.45 2.32
CA LYS A 56 9.00 -8.43 2.43
C LYS A 56 9.60 -7.02 2.51
N HIS A 57 8.79 -5.99 2.23
CA HIS A 57 9.23 -4.61 2.11
C HIS A 57 8.60 -3.69 3.16
N ILE A 58 7.97 -4.26 4.19
CA ILE A 58 7.44 -3.49 5.33
C ILE A 58 8.58 -2.69 6.00
N ASP A 59 8.25 -1.47 6.42
CA ASP A 59 9.14 -0.48 7.03
C ASP A 59 10.30 -0.02 6.14
N LYS A 60 10.28 -0.35 4.84
CA LYS A 60 11.24 0.13 3.86
C LYS A 60 10.67 1.28 3.05
N LYS A 61 11.57 2.14 2.59
CA LYS A 61 11.26 3.11 1.55
C LYS A 61 11.12 2.38 0.23
N VAL A 62 10.00 2.54 -0.44
CA VAL A 62 9.68 1.86 -1.69
C VAL A 62 9.13 2.84 -2.73
N LEU A 63 9.33 2.50 -4.00
CA LEU A 63 8.62 3.03 -5.14
C LEU A 63 7.54 2.01 -5.52
N ILE A 64 6.28 2.43 -5.57
CA ILE A 64 5.16 1.64 -6.05
C ILE A 64 4.71 2.20 -7.40
N LEU A 65 4.72 1.35 -8.43
CA LEU A 65 4.15 1.66 -9.73
C LEU A 65 2.79 0.97 -9.85
N GLY A 66 1.77 1.70 -10.27
CA GLY A 66 0.43 1.15 -10.40
C GLY A 66 -0.60 2.11 -10.96
N GLU A 67 -1.87 1.71 -10.84
CA GLU A 67 -3.01 2.58 -11.13
C GLU A 67 -3.47 3.25 -9.84
N ILE A 68 -3.54 4.58 -9.83
CA ILE A 68 -4.07 5.34 -8.70
C ILE A 68 -5.55 5.59 -8.90
N ILE A 69 -6.33 5.09 -7.95
CA ILE A 69 -7.77 5.32 -7.84
C ILE A 69 -7.97 6.33 -6.71
N GLU A 70 -7.99 7.62 -7.07
CA GLU A 70 -8.25 8.72 -6.15
C GLU A 70 -9.71 9.15 -6.21
N THR A 71 -10.35 9.25 -5.05
CA THR A 71 -11.67 9.85 -4.86
C THR A 71 -11.57 11.06 -3.94
N LYS A 72 -12.68 11.76 -3.70
CA LYS A 72 -12.71 12.93 -2.81
C LYS A 72 -12.24 12.65 -1.38
N SER A 73 -12.33 11.40 -0.91
CA SER A 73 -12.04 11.03 0.49
C SER A 73 -11.15 9.81 0.64
N THR A 74 -10.82 9.11 -0.43
CA THR A 74 -9.98 7.92 -0.39
C THR A 74 -9.00 7.91 -1.55
N ILE A 75 -7.85 7.28 -1.35
CA ILE A 75 -6.89 6.99 -2.40
C ILE A 75 -6.43 5.55 -2.25
N THR A 76 -6.39 4.84 -3.37
CA THR A 76 -5.94 3.46 -3.44
C THR A 76 -5.00 3.32 -4.62
N VAL A 77 -3.91 2.58 -4.44
CA VAL A 77 -3.02 2.19 -5.53
C VAL A 77 -3.20 0.70 -5.80
N ASP A 78 -3.60 0.36 -7.03
CA ASP A 78 -3.56 -1.01 -7.54
C ASP A 78 -2.17 -1.24 -8.11
N TYR A 79 -1.28 -1.83 -7.29
CA TYR A 79 0.14 -1.90 -7.64
C TYR A 79 0.41 -2.95 -8.72
N GLU A 80 1.28 -2.61 -9.65
CA GLU A 80 1.85 -3.55 -10.62
C GLU A 80 3.25 -3.98 -10.21
N PHE A 81 4.05 -3.03 -9.72
CA PHE A 81 5.46 -3.25 -9.38
C PHE A 81 5.85 -2.51 -8.10
N VAL A 82 6.79 -3.08 -7.35
CA VAL A 82 7.34 -2.48 -6.12
C VAL A 82 8.85 -2.63 -6.11
N GLU A 83 9.54 -1.51 -6.01
CA GLU A 83 10.99 -1.41 -5.87
C GLU A 83 11.37 -0.85 -4.51
N VAL A 84 12.47 -1.33 -3.92
CA VAL A 84 13.01 -0.75 -2.68
C VAL A 84 13.99 0.33 -3.07
N LEU A 85 13.83 1.51 -2.46
CA LEU A 85 14.76 2.62 -2.60
C LEU A 85 15.72 2.57 -1.41
N ASP A 86 16.97 2.15 -1.66
CA ASP A 86 18.07 2.11 -0.68
C ASP A 86 18.54 3.54 -0.32
#